data_AF-A0A1G2IQS9-F1
#
_entry.id   AF-A0A1G2IQS9-F1
#
_cell.length_a   1.000
_cell.length_b   1.000
_cell.length_c   1.000
_cell.angle_alpha   90.00
_cell.angle_beta   90.00
_cell.angle_gamma   90.00
#
_symmetry.space_group_name_H-M   'P 1'
#
loop_
_entity.id
_entity.type
_entity.pdbx_description
1 polymer ?
#
loop_
_entity_poly.entity_id
_entity_poly.type
_entity_poly.pdbx_seq_one_letter_code
_entity_poly.pdbx_strand_id
1 'polypeptide(L)' 'MSREREAEIKNCQNCKKDFTIEPDDFAFYEKIKVPPPVNCPRCRFIIFAPTARRLFTASSATMQK' A
#
# COMPACT_ATOMS: atom_id res chain seq x y z
N MET A 1 -23.05 -26.60 -5.26
CA MET A 1 -22.99 -25.67 -6.40
C MET A 1 -22.17 -24.46 -5.97
N SER A 2 -20.85 -24.62 -5.88
CA SER A 2 -19.94 -23.58 -5.39
C SER A 2 -19.52 -22.71 -6.58
N ARG A 3 -19.90 -21.44 -6.57
CA ARG A 3 -19.38 -20.44 -7.52
C ARG A 3 -18.09 -19.92 -6.92
N GLU A 4 -16.96 -20.52 -7.27
CA GLU A 4 -15.64 -19.98 -6.94
C GLU A 4 -15.53 -18.62 -7.65
N ARG A 5 -15.21 -17.55 -6.92
CA ARG A 5 -14.78 -16.31 -7.58
C ARG A 5 -13.41 -16.60 -8.24
N GLU A 6 -13.14 -16.03 -9.41
CA GLU A 6 -11.82 -16.16 -10.05
C GLU A 6 -10.87 -15.09 -9.52
N ALA A 7 -9.56 -15.34 -9.59
CA ALA A 7 -8.56 -14.36 -9.18
C ALA A 7 -8.62 -13.13 -10.10
N GLU A 8 -8.68 -11.94 -9.51
CA GLU A 8 -8.80 -10.67 -10.25
C GLU A 8 -7.48 -9.90 -10.19
N ILE A 9 -6.97 -9.50 -11.36
CA ILE A 9 -5.76 -8.65 -11.45
C ILE A 9 -6.19 -7.18 -11.41
N LYS A 10 -5.73 -6.45 -10.39
CA LYS A 10 -5.97 -5.00 -10.24
C LYS A 10 -4.70 -4.18 -10.37
N ASN A 11 -4.85 -2.96 -10.84
CA ASN A 11 -3.75 -2.00 -10.90
C ASN A 11 -3.71 -1.12 -9.65
N CYS A 12 -2.53 -1.01 -9.03
CA CYS A 12 -2.33 -0.19 -7.84
C CYS A 12 -2.31 1.31 -8.20
N GLN A 13 -3.12 2.12 -7.51
CA GLN A 13 -3.18 3.56 -7.76
C GLN A 13 -1.86 4.31 -7.46
N ASN A 14 -1.08 3.85 -6.48
CA ASN A 14 0.16 4.54 -6.07
C ASN A 14 1.38 4.16 -6.92
N CYS A 15 1.58 2.86 -7.21
CA CYS A 15 2.77 2.39 -7.92
C CYS A 15 2.49 1.92 -9.35
N LYS A 16 1.22 1.91 -9.78
CA LYS A 16 0.76 1.46 -11.11
C LYS A 16 1.18 0.04 -11.48
N LYS A 17 1.53 -0.77 -10.48
CA LYS A 17 1.81 -2.19 -10.64
C LYS A 17 0.54 -3.00 -10.55
N ASP A 18 0.45 -4.01 -11.39
CA ASP A 18 -0.50 -5.10 -11.32
C ASP A 18 -0.27 -5.93 -10.04
N PHE A 19 -1.36 -6.27 -9.36
CA PHE A 19 -1.37 -7.21 -8.26
C PHE A 19 -2.64 -8.07 -8.34
N THR A 20 -2.54 -9.32 -7.92
CA THR A 20 -3.65 -10.27 -7.97
C THR A 20 -4.34 -10.30 -6.61
N ILE A 21 -5.67 -10.32 -6.61
CA ILE A 21 -6.49 -10.55 -5.43
C ILE A 21 -7.11 -11.94 -5.56
N GLU A 22 -6.85 -12.80 -4.57
CA GLU A 22 -7.37 -14.16 -4.57
C GLU A 22 -8.85 -14.17 -4.16
N PRO A 23 -9.63 -15.16 -4.63
CA PRO A 23 -11.05 -15.27 -4.27
C PRO A 23 -11.33 -15.37 -2.77
N ASP A 24 -10.42 -16.00 -2.03
CA ASP A 24 -10.50 -16.13 -0.57
C ASP A 24 -10.38 -14.78 0.15
N ASP A 25 -9.58 -13.85 -0.39
CA ASP A 25 -9.45 -12.50 0.14
C ASP A 25 -10.78 -11.75 0.06
N PHE A 26 -11.55 -11.94 -1.01
CA PHE A 26 -12.88 -11.30 -1.13
C PHE A 26 -13.84 -11.80 -0.05
N ALA A 27 -13.82 -13.10 0.27
CA ALA A 27 -14.61 -13.66 1.36
C ALA A 27 -14.17 -13.11 2.72
N PHE A 28 -12.87 -12.84 2.90
CA PHE A 28 -12.35 -12.19 4.09
C PHE A 28 -12.87 -10.75 4.21
N TYR A 29 -12.65 -9.91 3.18
CA TYR A 29 -13.09 -8.50 3.14
C TYR A 29 -14.60 -8.34 3.36
N GLU A 30 -15.41 -9.25 2.80
CA GLU A 30 -16.86 -9.27 2.96
C GLU A 30 -17.29 -9.58 4.40
N LYS A 31 -16.65 -10.54 5.06
CA LYS A 31 -16.93 -10.88 6.48
C LYS A 31 -16.64 -9.72 7.43
N ILE A 32 -15.56 -8.99 7.18
CA ILE A 32 -15.17 -7.84 8.00
C ILE A 32 -15.88 -6.54 7.60
N LYS A 33 -16.71 -6.57 6.54
CA LYS A 33 -17.42 -5.40 5.97
C LYS A 33 -16.47 -4.24 5.61
N VAL A 34 -15.27 -4.56 5.14
CA VAL A 34 -14.26 -3.56 4.74
C VAL A 34 -14.06 -3.64 3.24
N PRO A 35 -14.04 -2.49 2.51
CA PRO A 35 -13.78 -2.52 1.08
C PRO A 35 -12.37 -3.07 0.79
N PRO A 36 -12.20 -3.81 -0.31
CA PRO A 36 -10.89 -4.34 -0.71
C PRO A 36 -9.90 -3.20 -1.03
N PRO A 37 -8.60 -3.42 -0.82
CA PRO A 37 -7.59 -2.38 -0.99
C PRO A 37 -7.36 -2.03 -2.47
N VAL A 38 -7.29 -0.72 -2.76
CA VAL A 38 -6.91 -0.17 -4.08
C VAL A 38 -5.40 -0.07 -4.28
N ASN A 39 -4.64 -0.28 -3.21
CA ASN A 39 -3.19 -0.21 -3.18
C ASN A 39 -2.61 -1.61 -3.01
N CYS A 40 -1.51 -1.89 -3.71
CA CYS A 40 -0.82 -3.17 -3.57
C CYS A 40 -0.28 -3.35 -2.13
N PRO A 41 -0.05 -4.61 -1.69
CA PRO A 41 0.44 -4.89 -0.34
C PRO A 41 1.68 -4.07 0.00
N ARG A 42 2.62 -3.96 -0.94
CA ARG A 42 3.85 -3.15 -0.80
C ARG A 42 3.57 -1.71 -0.42
N CYS A 43 2.65 -1.04 -1.12
CA CYS A 43 2.32 0.36 -0.85
C CYS A 43 1.53 0.54 0.45
N ARG A 44 0.78 -0.48 0.87
CA ARG A 44 0.05 -0.47 2.15
C ARG A 44 1.01 -0.55 3.35
N PHE A 45 2.09 -1.32 3.23
CA PHE A 45 3.12 -1.42 4.28
C PHE A 45 4.01 -0.18 4.40
N ILE A 46 4.19 0.58 3.31
CA ILE A 46 5.08 1.77 3.31
C ILE A 46 4.53 2.94 4.13
N ILE A 47 3.20 3.06 4.29
CA ILE A 47 2.59 4.20 5.01
C ILE A 47 2.95 4.18 6.51
N PHE A 48 3.21 3.02 7.09
CA PHE A 48 3.49 2.88 8.52
C PHE A 48 4.98 3.03 8.87
N ALA A 49 5.85 3.32 7.91
CA ALA A 49 7.22 3.72 8.21
C ALA A 49 7.23 5.22 8.52
N PRO A 50 7.44 5.67 9.77
CA PRO A 50 7.80 7.04 10.04
C PRO A 50 9.24 7.24 9.56
N THR A 51 9.46 7.30 8.24
CA THR A 51 10.62 8.04 7.74
C THR A 51 10.32 9.52 7.94
N ALA A 52 10.33 9.95 9.21
CA ALA A 52 10.74 11.29 9.59
C ALA A 52 12.23 11.43 9.24
N ARG A 53 12.54 11.34 7.95
CA ARG A 53 13.77 11.84 7.38
C ARG A 53 13.42 13.12 6.63
N ARG A 54 12.87 14.08 7.39
CA ARG A 54 13.27 15.46 7.18
C ARG A 54 14.69 15.55 7.74
N LEU A 55 15.67 15.08 6.96
CA LEU A 55 16.99 15.69 7.06
C LEU A 55 16.73 17.15 6.71
N PHE A 56 16.63 17.99 7.74
CA PHE A 56 16.93 19.39 7.53
C PHE A 56 18.27 19.40 6.81
N THR A 57 18.22 19.94 5.60
CA THR A 57 19.35 20.24 4.75
C THR A 57 20.54 20.65 5.60
N ALA A 58 21.66 19.96 5.41
CA ALA A 58 22.96 20.51 5.75
C ALA A 58 23.11 21.82 4.97
N SER A 59 22.95 22.94 5.66
CA SER A 59 23.64 24.18 5.32
C SER A 59 24.70 24.37 6.39
N SER A 60 25.87 23.80 6.13
CA SER A 60 27.13 24.29 6.68
C SER A 60 27.33 25.76 6.25
N ALA A 61 28.14 26.50 7.03
CA ALA A 61 28.55 27.91 6.87
C ALA A 61 27.56 28.91 7.50
N THR A 62 27.89 29.66 8.57
CA THR A 62 29.18 30.19 9.03
C THR A 62 29.08 30.51 10.53
N MET A 63 30.00 29.97 11.34
CA MET A 63 30.45 30.65 12.56
C MET A 63 31.50 31.67 12.14
N GLN A 64 31.30 32.96 12.45
CA GLN A 64 32.40 33.89 12.71
C GLN A 64 31.89 35.12 13.45
N LYS A 65 32.25 35.13 14.74
CA LYS A 65 32.61 36.24 15.64
C LYS A 65 31.81 37.54 15.61
#